data_AF-A0A6I6GNM6-F1
#
_entry.id   AF-A0A6I6GNM6-F1
#
_cell.length_a   1.000
_cell.length_b   1.000
_cell.length_c   1.000
_cell.angle_alpha   90.00
_cell.angle_beta   90.00
_cell.angle_gamma   90.00
#
_symmetry.space_group_name_H-M   'P 1'
#
loop_
_entity.id
_entity.type
_entity.pdbx_description
1 polymer ?
#
loop_
_entity_poly.entity_id
_entity_poly.type
_entity_poly.pdbx_seq_one_letter_code
_entity_poly.pdbx_strand_id
1 'polypeptide(L)'
;MPVEMGIWRMDGDRPHRLSPTTMPTEVMLEEFLERDPSLLGDRLLVIGRQVRTPYQKLIDLLAVDAEGNLHVLELKRDRTPRDVVAQVLDYGSWVTTLDHESIIDLANGHLDRPFETAFEEVFGTPPPDELNGALTLVVVATDLDPSSERIVTYLREFGVPVNVVFFTFLEDDGRRYLARSWLAASEEGATGVGTSPRNYQGKRAEWNGTDWFVSFGEEGTRSWDDGRRFGFISAGGGTWYSGSLHNLPVGARVNVHIPKSGYVAIGEVLRPATRFDQASVLVDGKWVHLADQELSAPYRHGPPGVADSDDDAEYAVPVRWWVSVPRSEAFWVKGMFANQNSACKLRQEFTLPGWPSISDWTGRRKPTESGG
;
A
#
# COMPACT_ATOMS: atom_id res chain seq x y z
N MET A 1 -12.04 -28.12 -9.80
CA MET A 1 -13.12 -27.87 -10.78
C MET A 1 -13.15 -26.35 -10.97
N PRO A 2 -13.08 -25.82 -12.19
CA PRO A 2 -13.15 -24.37 -12.37
C PRO A 2 -14.50 -23.88 -11.84
N VAL A 3 -14.45 -22.86 -10.98
CA VAL A 3 -15.65 -22.20 -10.46
C VAL A 3 -16.18 -21.32 -11.60
N GLU A 4 -17.33 -21.68 -12.18
CA GLU A 4 -17.93 -20.89 -13.25
C GLU A 4 -18.65 -19.67 -12.64
N MET A 5 -18.14 -18.47 -12.89
CA MET A 5 -18.77 -17.23 -12.43
C MET A 5 -19.94 -16.87 -13.35
N GLY A 6 -21.14 -16.80 -12.79
CA GLY A 6 -22.30 -16.23 -13.46
C GLY A 6 -22.49 -14.76 -13.08
N ILE A 7 -22.85 -13.91 -14.06
CA ILE A 7 -23.22 -12.52 -13.83
C ILE A 7 -24.65 -12.32 -14.34
N TRP A 8 -25.47 -11.62 -13.56
CA TRP A 8 -26.85 -11.31 -13.92
C TRP A 8 -27.09 -9.80 -13.84
N ARG A 9 -27.72 -9.23 -14.87
CA ARG A 9 -28.31 -7.89 -14.82
C ARG A 9 -29.67 -7.96 -14.10
N MET A 10 -29.88 -7.08 -13.15
CA MET A 10 -31.12 -6.95 -12.40
C MET A 10 -31.92 -5.75 -12.90
N ASP A 11 -32.70 -5.94 -13.97
CA ASP A 11 -33.65 -4.94 -14.45
C ASP A 11 -35.07 -5.39 -14.07
N GLY A 12 -35.64 -4.76 -13.04
CA GLY A 12 -36.94 -5.14 -12.47
C GLY A 12 -36.90 -6.45 -11.68
N ASP A 13 -37.91 -7.29 -11.85
CA ASP A 13 -38.21 -8.48 -11.06
C ASP A 13 -37.66 -9.78 -11.68
N ARG A 14 -36.94 -9.71 -12.81
CA ARG A 14 -36.31 -10.89 -13.45
C ARG A 14 -34.80 -10.71 -13.66
N PRO A 15 -33.95 -11.61 -13.11
CA PRO A 15 -32.52 -11.61 -13.39
C PRO A 15 -32.23 -12.06 -14.83
N HIS A 16 -31.41 -11.30 -15.55
CA HIS A 16 -30.98 -11.62 -16.92
C HIS A 16 -29.52 -12.06 -16.89
N ARG A 17 -29.25 -13.35 -17.16
CA ARG A 17 -27.87 -13.86 -17.16
C ARG A 17 -27.10 -13.25 -18.34
N LEU A 18 -25.99 -12.58 -18.04
CA LEU A 18 -25.08 -12.07 -19.04
C LEU A 18 -24.32 -13.22 -19.69
N SER A 19 -24.14 -13.14 -21.01
CA SER A 19 -23.39 -14.15 -21.78
C SER A 19 -21.98 -13.66 -22.05
N PRO A 20 -20.94 -14.51 -21.85
CA PRO A 20 -19.60 -14.17 -22.25
C PRO A 20 -19.54 -13.91 -23.76
N THR A 21 -18.81 -12.87 -24.15
CA THR A 21 -18.48 -12.58 -25.53
C THR A 21 -16.99 -12.82 -25.76
N THR A 22 -16.58 -12.92 -27.02
CA THR A 22 -15.17 -13.06 -27.36
C THR A 22 -14.41 -11.84 -26.87
N MET A 23 -13.28 -12.07 -26.20
CA MET A 23 -12.38 -11.00 -25.79
C MET A 23 -11.99 -10.16 -27.01
N PRO A 24 -11.87 -8.83 -26.84
CA PRO A 24 -11.16 -7.96 -27.76
C PRO A 24 -9.72 -8.43 -28.04
N THR A 25 -9.01 -7.76 -28.96
CA THR A 25 -7.60 -8.08 -29.22
C THR A 25 -6.72 -7.87 -27.98
N GLU A 26 -5.57 -8.55 -27.92
CA GLU A 26 -4.57 -8.34 -26.83
C GLU A 26 -4.23 -6.86 -26.68
N VAL A 27 -4.04 -6.17 -27.81
CA VAL A 27 -3.80 -4.72 -27.88
C VAL A 27 -4.89 -3.91 -27.18
N MET A 28 -6.16 -4.29 -27.30
CA MET A 28 -7.24 -3.53 -26.66
C MET A 28 -7.29 -3.77 -25.14
N LEU A 29 -6.94 -4.97 -24.68
CA LEU A 29 -6.78 -5.25 -23.25
C LEU A 29 -5.58 -4.49 -22.67
N GLU A 30 -4.49 -4.43 -23.43
CA GLU A 30 -3.29 -3.65 -23.09
C GLU A 30 -3.66 -2.17 -22.93
N GLU A 31 -4.38 -1.58 -23.90
CA GLU A 31 -4.86 -0.19 -23.82
C GLU A 31 -5.77 0.07 -22.61
N PHE A 32 -6.61 -0.90 -22.22
CA PHE A 32 -7.46 -0.77 -21.03
C PHE A 32 -6.65 -0.78 -19.75
N LEU A 33 -5.69 -1.69 -19.62
CA LEU A 33 -4.82 -1.78 -18.44
C LEU A 33 -3.81 -0.64 -18.38
N GLU A 34 -3.33 -0.13 -19.52
CA GLU A 34 -2.49 1.07 -19.60
C GLU A 34 -3.23 2.30 -19.07
N ARG A 35 -4.52 2.44 -19.42
CA ARG A 35 -5.35 3.57 -18.96
C ARG A 35 -5.83 3.44 -17.52
N ASP A 36 -6.20 2.23 -17.12
CA ASP A 36 -6.72 1.96 -15.78
C ASP A 36 -6.21 0.59 -15.27
N PRO A 37 -5.00 0.55 -14.69
CA PRO A 37 -4.46 -0.68 -14.17
C PRO A 37 -5.17 -1.14 -12.88
N SER A 38 -6.05 -0.30 -12.28
CA SER A 38 -6.88 -0.69 -11.13
C SER A 38 -7.86 -1.81 -11.47
N LEU A 39 -8.07 -2.09 -12.76
CA LEU A 39 -8.77 -3.28 -13.25
C LEU A 39 -8.11 -4.59 -12.77
N LEU A 40 -6.81 -4.58 -12.41
CA LEU A 40 -6.13 -5.71 -11.78
C LEU A 40 -6.44 -5.80 -10.28
N GLY A 41 -7.00 -4.76 -9.67
CA GLY A 41 -7.39 -4.69 -8.26
C GLY A 41 -6.40 -4.04 -7.33
N ASP A 42 -5.18 -3.84 -7.81
CA ASP A 42 -4.15 -3.08 -7.11
C ASP A 42 -4.04 -1.70 -7.77
N ARG A 43 -3.73 -0.70 -6.95
CA ARG A 43 -3.40 0.63 -7.47
C ARG A 43 -1.97 0.55 -8.02
N LEU A 44 -1.83 0.79 -9.32
CA LEU A 44 -0.57 0.70 -10.04
C LEU A 44 -0.37 1.93 -10.92
N LEU A 45 0.88 2.25 -11.21
CA LEU A 45 1.27 3.20 -12.24
C LEU A 45 1.98 2.42 -13.35
N VAL A 46 1.45 2.44 -14.56
CA VAL A 46 2.12 1.85 -15.72
C VAL A 46 3.29 2.77 -16.11
N ILE A 47 4.49 2.21 -16.11
CA ILE A 47 5.75 2.93 -16.37
C ILE A 47 6.37 2.52 -17.70
N GLY A 48 5.84 1.53 -18.39
CA GLY A 48 6.33 1.14 -19.70
C GLY A 48 5.35 0.26 -20.45
N ARG A 49 5.37 0.38 -21.77
CA ARG A 49 4.58 -0.41 -22.70
C ARG A 49 5.46 -0.99 -23.80
N GLN A 50 5.26 -2.26 -24.15
CA GLN A 50 6.06 -2.99 -25.16
C GLN A 50 7.58 -2.84 -24.89
N VAL A 51 7.97 -2.98 -23.62
CA VAL A 51 9.32 -2.72 -23.14
C VAL A 51 10.29 -3.74 -23.74
N ARG A 52 11.29 -3.25 -24.48
CA ARG A 52 12.32 -4.09 -25.10
C ARG A 52 13.25 -4.66 -24.06
N THR A 53 13.30 -5.99 -24.00
CA THR A 53 14.31 -6.72 -23.21
C THR A 53 15.59 -6.93 -24.03
N PRO A 54 16.75 -7.15 -23.38
CA PRO A 54 17.98 -7.54 -24.06
C PRO A 54 17.87 -8.83 -24.89
N TYR A 55 16.87 -9.67 -24.61
CA TYR A 55 16.65 -10.97 -25.25
C TYR A 55 15.65 -10.91 -26.43
N GLN A 56 15.43 -9.72 -27.01
CA GLN A 56 14.60 -9.44 -28.19
C GLN A 56 13.08 -9.65 -28.03
N LYS A 57 12.60 -10.03 -26.86
CA LYS A 57 11.18 -10.09 -26.53
C LYS A 57 10.70 -8.80 -25.87
N LEU A 58 9.39 -8.54 -25.95
CA LEU A 58 8.76 -7.31 -25.46
C LEU A 58 7.86 -7.63 -24.26
N ILE A 59 8.07 -6.93 -23.14
CA ILE A 59 7.10 -6.97 -22.02
C ILE A 59 5.90 -6.14 -22.43
N ASP A 60 4.69 -6.68 -22.35
CA ASP A 60 3.48 -5.95 -22.74
C ASP A 60 3.32 -4.67 -21.91
N LEU A 61 3.24 -4.81 -20.58
CA LEU A 61 3.24 -3.66 -19.66
C LEU A 61 4.18 -3.90 -18.48
N LEU A 62 4.90 -2.85 -18.09
CA LEU A 62 5.66 -2.76 -16.85
C LEU A 62 5.01 -1.70 -15.97
N ALA A 63 4.69 -2.04 -14.73
CA ALA A 63 4.07 -1.14 -13.78
C ALA A 63 4.83 -1.11 -12.44
N VAL A 64 4.56 -0.09 -11.64
CA VAL A 64 5.06 0.07 -10.27
C VAL A 64 3.90 0.24 -9.30
N ASP A 65 4.04 -0.27 -8.08
CA ASP A 65 3.10 -0.04 -6.97
C ASP A 65 3.55 1.10 -6.04
N ALA A 66 2.71 1.44 -5.07
CA ALA A 66 2.97 2.50 -4.08
C ALA A 66 4.22 2.23 -3.23
N GLU A 67 4.67 0.98 -3.14
CA GLU A 67 5.87 0.59 -2.41
C GLU A 67 7.15 0.58 -3.25
N GLY A 68 7.04 0.90 -4.55
CA GLY A 68 8.16 0.90 -5.49
C GLY A 68 8.48 -0.46 -6.09
N ASN A 69 7.64 -1.49 -5.89
CA ASN A 69 7.87 -2.81 -6.47
C ASN A 69 7.39 -2.85 -7.93
N LEU A 70 8.05 -3.66 -8.75
CA LEU A 70 7.72 -3.76 -10.17
C LEU A 70 6.72 -4.90 -10.42
N HIS A 71 5.84 -4.67 -11.38
CA HIS A 71 4.84 -5.61 -11.85
C HIS A 71 5.01 -5.81 -13.35
N VAL A 72 5.34 -7.03 -13.75
CA VAL A 72 5.43 -7.45 -15.16
C VAL A 72 4.09 -8.03 -15.55
N LEU A 73 3.41 -7.39 -16.49
CA LEU A 73 2.11 -7.83 -16.99
C LEU A 73 2.30 -8.40 -18.40
N GLU A 74 1.97 -9.68 -18.58
CA GLU A 74 1.96 -10.35 -19.88
C GLU A 74 0.52 -10.70 -20.25
N LEU A 75 0.07 -10.21 -21.41
CA LEU A 75 -1.31 -10.32 -21.84
C LEU A 75 -1.45 -11.39 -22.92
N LYS A 76 -2.51 -12.20 -22.78
CA LYS A 76 -2.86 -13.24 -23.74
C LYS A 76 -4.37 -13.30 -23.95
N ARG A 77 -4.81 -13.16 -25.20
CA ARG A 77 -6.23 -13.14 -25.55
C ARG A 77 -6.84 -14.53 -25.51
N ASP A 78 -6.12 -15.51 -26.03
CA ASP A 78 -6.57 -16.89 -26.11
C ASP A 78 -6.04 -17.72 -24.95
N ARG A 79 -6.48 -19.00 -24.89
CA ARG A 79 -6.01 -19.97 -23.91
C ARG A 79 -4.49 -19.95 -23.86
N THR A 80 -3.96 -19.58 -22.70
CA THR A 80 -2.54 -19.25 -22.61
C THR A 80 -1.69 -20.50 -22.82
N PRO A 81 -0.75 -20.51 -23.78
CA PRO A 81 0.12 -21.66 -23.97
C PRO A 81 1.20 -21.69 -22.88
N ARG A 82 1.77 -22.88 -22.64
CA ARG A 82 2.85 -23.12 -21.65
C ARG A 82 4.03 -22.15 -21.73
N ASP A 83 4.27 -21.54 -22.88
CA ASP A 83 5.37 -20.63 -23.14
C ASP A 83 5.19 -19.28 -22.44
N VAL A 84 3.96 -18.89 -22.08
CA VAL A 84 3.71 -17.65 -21.33
C VAL A 84 4.44 -17.65 -19.99
N VAL A 85 4.48 -18.80 -19.30
CA VAL A 85 5.10 -18.92 -17.98
C VAL A 85 6.61 -18.78 -18.14
N ALA A 86 7.19 -19.41 -19.17
CA ALA A 86 8.60 -19.24 -19.48
C ALA A 86 8.94 -17.79 -19.86
N GLN A 87 8.04 -17.10 -20.57
CA GLN A 87 8.20 -15.72 -20.97
C GLN A 87 8.17 -14.75 -19.79
N VAL A 88 7.20 -14.85 -18.88
CA VAL A 88 7.18 -13.98 -17.68
C VAL A 88 8.37 -14.24 -16.75
N LEU A 89 8.86 -15.48 -16.68
CA LEU A 89 10.07 -15.80 -15.92
C LEU A 89 11.32 -15.20 -16.56
N ASP A 90 11.44 -15.26 -17.89
CA ASP A 90 12.52 -14.62 -18.65
C ASP A 90 12.51 -13.11 -18.41
N TYR A 91 11.34 -12.48 -18.46
CA TYR A 91 11.18 -11.06 -18.16
C TYR A 91 11.54 -10.72 -16.74
N GLY A 92 11.08 -11.51 -15.77
CA GLY A 92 11.44 -11.32 -14.38
C GLY A 92 12.95 -11.42 -14.15
N SER A 93 13.64 -12.32 -14.86
CA SER A 93 15.09 -12.45 -14.77
C SER A 93 15.85 -11.19 -15.19
N TRP A 94 15.30 -10.40 -16.13
CA TRP A 94 15.89 -9.13 -16.54
C TRP A 94 15.40 -7.95 -15.70
N VAL A 95 14.09 -7.84 -15.45
CA VAL A 95 13.49 -6.71 -14.70
C VAL A 95 14.09 -6.60 -13.30
N THR A 96 14.44 -7.73 -12.69
CA THR A 96 15.13 -7.77 -11.39
C THR A 96 16.53 -7.17 -11.37
N THR A 97 17.15 -6.97 -12.55
CA THR A 97 18.46 -6.34 -12.68
C THR A 97 18.40 -4.83 -12.88
N LEU A 98 17.20 -4.27 -13.08
CA LEU A 98 17.02 -2.82 -13.26
C LEU A 98 17.31 -2.08 -11.96
N ASP A 99 18.23 -1.12 -12.03
CA ASP A 99 18.51 -0.19 -10.95
C ASP A 99 17.55 1.01 -10.97
N HIS A 100 17.65 1.84 -9.93
CA HIS A 100 16.79 3.00 -9.73
C HIS A 100 16.79 3.96 -10.92
N GLU A 101 17.97 4.30 -11.45
CA GLU A 101 18.11 5.19 -12.61
C GLU A 101 17.49 4.57 -13.86
N SER A 102 17.73 3.29 -14.14
CA SER A 102 17.15 2.61 -15.31
C SER A 102 15.62 2.58 -15.28
N ILE A 103 15.03 2.45 -14.09
CA ILE A 103 13.57 2.45 -13.90
C ILE A 103 13.00 3.83 -14.19
N ILE A 104 13.63 4.88 -13.66
CA ILE A 104 13.23 6.27 -13.89
C ILE A 104 13.36 6.62 -15.37
N ASP A 105 14.45 6.24 -16.03
CA ASP A 105 14.66 6.48 -17.46
C ASP A 105 13.60 5.77 -18.32
N LEU A 106 13.27 4.52 -17.97
CA LEU A 106 12.21 3.76 -18.63
C LEU A 106 10.85 4.44 -18.43
N ALA A 107 10.53 4.84 -17.19
CA ALA A 107 9.30 5.53 -16.85
C ALA A 107 9.17 6.87 -17.59
N ASN A 108 10.20 7.71 -17.57
CA ASN A 108 10.21 9.00 -18.24
C ASN A 108 10.19 8.88 -19.79
N GLY A 109 10.61 7.75 -20.34
CA GLY A 109 10.45 7.43 -21.76
C GLY A 109 9.01 7.08 -22.16
N HIS A 110 8.15 6.75 -21.20
CA HIS A 110 6.77 6.34 -21.41
C HIS A 110 5.75 7.39 -20.96
N LEU A 111 5.99 8.04 -19.83
CA LEU A 111 5.07 8.97 -19.19
C LEU A 111 5.13 10.37 -19.83
N ASP A 112 3.98 11.05 -19.88
CA ASP A 112 3.89 12.44 -20.37
C ASP A 112 4.46 13.49 -19.39
N ARG A 113 4.90 13.06 -18.20
CA ARG A 113 5.44 13.90 -17.13
C ARG A 113 6.53 13.12 -16.37
N PRO A 114 7.38 13.80 -15.58
CA PRO A 114 8.40 13.13 -14.77
C PRO A 114 7.79 12.05 -13.87
N PHE A 115 8.51 10.94 -13.73
CA PHE A 115 8.14 9.79 -12.91
C PHE A 115 7.69 10.19 -11.51
N GLU A 116 8.42 11.07 -10.84
CA GLU A 116 8.13 11.54 -9.48
C GLU A 116 6.74 12.17 -9.40
N THR A 117 6.41 13.03 -10.37
CA THR A 117 5.11 13.70 -10.46
C THR A 117 3.99 12.72 -10.75
N ALA A 118 4.18 11.82 -11.73
CA ALA A 118 3.18 10.79 -12.05
C ALA A 118 2.93 9.83 -10.87
N PHE A 119 4.00 9.44 -10.18
CA PHE A 119 3.93 8.58 -8.99
C PHE A 119 3.14 9.28 -7.88
N GLU A 120 3.43 10.54 -7.59
CA GLU A 120 2.72 11.30 -6.56
C GLU A 120 1.23 11.50 -6.88
N GLU A 121 0.88 11.77 -8.14
CA GLU A 121 -0.53 11.86 -8.54
C GLU A 121 -1.28 10.54 -8.39
N VAL A 122 -0.63 9.42 -8.74
CA VAL A 122 -1.23 8.10 -8.63
C VAL A 122 -1.28 7.62 -7.20
N PHE A 123 -0.31 7.91 -6.33
CA PHE A 123 -0.24 7.31 -4.99
C PHE A 123 -0.47 8.29 -3.84
N GLY A 124 -0.45 9.60 -4.10
CA GLY A 124 -0.51 10.65 -3.09
C GLY A 124 0.77 10.78 -2.25
N THR A 125 1.84 10.08 -2.63
CA THR A 125 3.16 10.04 -1.93
C THR A 125 4.31 9.95 -2.95
N PRO A 126 5.61 10.24 -2.69
CA PRO A 126 6.55 10.38 -3.78
C PRO A 126 7.01 8.94 -4.11
N PRO A 127 7.88 8.74 -5.09
CA PRO A 127 8.53 7.45 -5.16
C PRO A 127 9.37 7.21 -3.90
N PRO A 128 9.41 5.98 -3.35
CA PRO A 128 10.34 5.62 -2.30
C PRO A 128 11.79 5.64 -2.79
N ASP A 129 12.75 5.86 -1.88
CA ASP A 129 14.18 5.86 -2.20
C ASP A 129 14.66 4.56 -2.86
N GLU A 130 14.06 3.42 -2.47
CA GLU A 130 14.34 2.11 -3.04
C GLU A 130 13.21 1.70 -3.99
N LEU A 131 13.55 1.54 -5.27
CA LEU A 131 12.68 0.95 -6.29
C LEU A 131 13.13 -0.49 -6.58
N ASN A 132 12.20 -1.30 -7.10
CA ASN A 132 12.44 -2.69 -7.49
C ASN A 132 12.91 -3.60 -6.33
N GLY A 133 12.40 -3.34 -5.12
CA GLY A 133 12.68 -4.18 -3.94
C GLY A 133 12.01 -5.55 -4.00
N ALA A 134 10.93 -5.67 -4.77
CA ALA A 134 10.27 -6.92 -5.11
C ALA A 134 9.70 -6.86 -6.54
N LEU A 135 9.39 -8.04 -7.07
CA LEU A 135 8.81 -8.21 -8.39
C LEU A 135 7.54 -9.07 -8.29
N THR A 136 6.50 -8.68 -9.03
CA THR A 136 5.32 -9.50 -9.28
C THR A 136 5.22 -9.81 -10.76
N LEU A 137 4.99 -11.08 -11.10
CA LEU A 137 4.73 -11.53 -12.46
C LEU A 137 3.23 -11.79 -12.59
N VAL A 138 2.55 -11.12 -13.51
CA VAL A 138 1.11 -11.27 -13.72
C VAL A 138 0.86 -11.70 -15.15
N VAL A 139 0.25 -12.87 -15.30
CA VAL A 139 -0.31 -13.33 -16.57
C VAL A 139 -1.76 -12.90 -16.62
N VAL A 140 -2.11 -12.10 -17.61
CA VAL A 140 -3.46 -11.61 -17.87
C VAL A 140 -4.04 -12.43 -19.02
N ALA A 141 -5.08 -13.23 -18.77
CA ALA A 141 -5.63 -14.15 -19.76
C ALA A 141 -7.17 -14.23 -19.76
N THR A 142 -7.77 -14.86 -20.78
CA THR A 142 -9.17 -15.32 -20.72
C THR A 142 -9.31 -16.66 -20.02
N ASP A 143 -8.36 -17.55 -20.27
CA ASP A 143 -8.33 -18.93 -19.80
C ASP A 143 -6.89 -19.45 -19.81
N LEU A 144 -6.59 -20.44 -18.97
CA LEU A 144 -5.27 -21.04 -18.84
C LEU A 144 -5.34 -22.53 -19.19
N ASP A 145 -4.41 -23.03 -19.99
CA ASP A 145 -4.38 -24.46 -20.25
C ASP A 145 -3.97 -25.25 -18.97
N PRO A 146 -4.44 -26.50 -18.77
CA PRO A 146 -4.17 -27.26 -17.55
C PRO A 146 -2.68 -27.45 -17.23
N SER A 147 -1.81 -27.45 -18.25
CA SER A 147 -0.38 -27.57 -18.03
C SER A 147 0.22 -26.28 -17.48
N SER A 148 -0.23 -25.12 -17.97
CA SER A 148 0.15 -23.81 -17.46
C SER A 148 -0.37 -23.56 -16.05
N GLU A 149 -1.63 -23.94 -15.76
CA GLU A 149 -2.21 -23.85 -14.41
C GLU A 149 -1.40 -24.66 -13.39
N ARG A 150 -1.05 -25.91 -13.74
CA ARG A 150 -0.21 -26.78 -12.91
C ARG A 150 1.18 -26.18 -12.68
N ILE A 151 1.79 -25.58 -13.71
CA ILE A 151 3.12 -24.96 -13.59
C ILE A 151 3.07 -23.72 -12.70
N VAL A 152 2.13 -22.82 -12.92
CA VAL A 152 1.95 -21.61 -12.09
C VAL A 152 1.71 -21.99 -10.63
N THR A 153 0.82 -22.95 -10.40
CA THR A 153 0.52 -23.45 -9.04
C THR A 153 1.78 -24.00 -8.38
N TYR A 154 2.53 -24.86 -9.09
CA TYR A 154 3.80 -25.40 -8.59
C TYR A 154 4.81 -24.30 -8.28
N LEU A 155 5.01 -23.33 -9.18
CA LEU A 155 5.98 -22.25 -8.96
C LEU A 155 5.65 -21.38 -7.74
N ARG A 156 4.35 -21.14 -7.49
CA ARG A 156 3.88 -20.42 -6.30
C ARG A 156 4.21 -21.15 -5.00
N GLU A 157 4.17 -22.48 -4.97
CA GLU A 157 4.59 -23.28 -3.80
C GLU A 157 6.07 -23.03 -3.42
N PHE A 158 6.90 -22.66 -4.40
CA PHE A 158 8.31 -22.30 -4.21
C PHE A 158 8.55 -20.79 -4.07
N GLY A 159 7.49 -20.00 -3.98
CA GLY A 159 7.54 -18.55 -3.77
C GLY A 159 7.96 -17.72 -4.97
N VAL A 160 7.83 -18.28 -6.16
CA VAL A 160 7.88 -17.47 -7.37
C VAL A 160 6.62 -16.60 -7.40
N PRO A 161 6.74 -15.26 -7.52
CA PRO A 161 5.62 -14.32 -7.40
C PRO A 161 4.81 -14.24 -8.70
N VAL A 162 4.44 -15.39 -9.26
CA VAL A 162 3.65 -15.51 -10.49
C VAL A 162 2.16 -15.67 -10.17
N ASN A 163 1.36 -14.78 -10.71
CA ASN A 163 -0.08 -14.73 -10.54
C ASN A 163 -0.77 -14.75 -11.90
N VAL A 164 -2.01 -15.25 -11.93
CA VAL A 164 -2.84 -15.28 -13.13
C VAL A 164 -4.15 -14.59 -12.83
N VAL A 165 -4.48 -13.58 -13.63
CA VAL A 165 -5.77 -12.91 -13.61
C VAL A 165 -6.53 -13.26 -14.89
N PHE A 166 -7.79 -13.63 -14.71
CA PHE A 166 -8.72 -13.95 -15.78
C PHE A 166 -9.68 -12.80 -16.02
N PHE A 167 -9.78 -12.35 -17.26
CA PHE A 167 -10.78 -11.38 -17.69
C PHE A 167 -11.88 -12.06 -18.53
N THR A 168 -13.13 -11.80 -18.15
CA THR A 168 -14.32 -12.22 -18.89
C THR A 168 -15.02 -10.97 -19.42
N PHE A 169 -15.21 -10.93 -20.74
CA PHE A 169 -15.98 -9.88 -21.40
C PHE A 169 -17.41 -10.37 -21.56
N LEU A 170 -18.37 -9.53 -21.21
CA LEU A 170 -19.79 -9.83 -21.36
C LEU A 170 -20.46 -8.68 -22.10
N GLU A 171 -21.47 -8.99 -22.90
CA GLU A 171 -22.24 -7.99 -23.63
C GLU A 171 -23.73 -8.25 -23.43
N ASP A 172 -24.49 -7.16 -23.29
CA ASP A 172 -25.94 -7.21 -23.11
C ASP A 172 -26.55 -5.84 -23.45
N ASP A 173 -27.56 -5.82 -24.33
CA ASP A 173 -28.22 -4.63 -24.85
C ASP A 173 -27.27 -3.49 -25.28
N GLY A 174 -26.18 -3.84 -25.98
CA GLY A 174 -25.17 -2.89 -26.45
C GLY A 174 -24.26 -2.31 -25.36
N ARG A 175 -24.41 -2.78 -24.11
CA ARG A 175 -23.49 -2.48 -23.00
C ARG A 175 -22.44 -3.58 -22.90
N ARG A 176 -21.20 -3.17 -22.65
CA ARG A 176 -20.07 -4.08 -22.45
C ARG A 176 -19.65 -4.06 -20.98
N TYR A 177 -19.40 -5.24 -20.44
CA TYR A 177 -18.99 -5.44 -19.06
C TYR A 177 -17.68 -6.21 -19.05
N LEU A 178 -16.82 -5.87 -18.09
CA LEU A 178 -15.57 -6.56 -17.83
C LEU A 178 -15.64 -7.14 -16.42
N ALA A 179 -15.41 -8.43 -16.30
CA ALA A 179 -15.31 -9.11 -15.02
C ALA A 179 -13.92 -9.71 -14.85
N ARG A 180 -13.42 -9.75 -13.61
CA ARG A 180 -12.10 -10.26 -13.27
C ARG A 180 -12.19 -11.36 -12.22
N SER A 181 -11.32 -12.35 -12.32
CA SER A 181 -11.09 -13.34 -11.28
C SER A 181 -9.61 -13.71 -11.22
N TRP A 182 -9.15 -14.20 -10.07
CA TRP A 182 -7.78 -14.67 -9.91
C TRP A 182 -7.76 -16.19 -9.94
N LEU A 183 -6.66 -16.78 -10.42
CA LEU A 183 -6.41 -18.19 -10.20
C LEU A 183 -6.24 -18.43 -8.69
N ALA A 184 -7.31 -18.94 -8.07
CA ALA A 184 -7.34 -19.29 -6.67
C ALA A 184 -6.22 -20.29 -6.37
N ALA A 185 -5.47 -20.05 -5.30
CA ALA A 185 -4.64 -21.10 -4.74
C ALA A 185 -5.57 -22.21 -4.23
N SER A 186 -5.27 -23.45 -4.57
CA SER A 186 -5.90 -24.64 -3.98
C SER A 186 -5.97 -24.45 -2.46
N GLU A 187 -7.16 -24.57 -1.89
CA GLU A 187 -7.53 -24.03 -0.57
C GLU A 187 -6.69 -24.53 0.61
N GLU A 188 -6.15 -23.58 1.39
CA GLU A 188 -6.31 -23.51 2.86
C GLU A 188 -5.97 -22.09 3.33
N GLY A 189 -6.96 -21.35 3.84
CA GLY A 189 -6.75 -20.10 4.58
C GLY A 189 -7.11 -18.82 3.82
N ALA A 190 -8.39 -18.45 3.90
CA ALA A 190 -8.85 -17.10 3.62
C ALA A 190 -8.27 -16.11 4.65
N THR A 191 -7.16 -15.47 4.30
CA THR A 191 -6.86 -14.06 4.59
C THR A 191 -5.91 -13.59 3.48
N GLY A 192 -6.32 -12.59 2.71
CA GLY A 192 -5.50 -12.02 1.64
C GLY A 192 -4.21 -11.44 2.20
N VAL A 193 -3.12 -12.19 2.05
CA VAL A 193 -1.74 -11.70 2.03
C VAL A 193 -1.01 -12.66 1.10
N GLY A 194 -0.42 -12.14 0.03
CA GLY A 194 0.52 -12.91 -0.78
C GLY A 194 1.65 -13.38 0.12
N THR A 195 1.60 -14.65 0.52
CA THR A 195 2.75 -15.31 1.12
C THR A 195 3.74 -15.55 -0.01
N SER A 196 4.83 -14.79 -0.01
CA SER A 196 6.00 -15.00 -0.86
C SER A 196 6.99 -15.92 -0.13
N PRO A 197 7.17 -17.19 -0.53
CA PRO A 197 8.28 -17.98 0.02
C PRO A 197 9.68 -17.50 -0.38
N ARG A 198 10.35 -16.87 0.58
CA ARG A 198 11.70 -17.21 1.11
C ARG A 198 12.97 -17.21 0.25
N ASN A 199 12.98 -16.90 -1.04
CA ASN A 199 14.26 -16.87 -1.79
C ASN A 199 14.56 -15.63 -2.64
N TYR A 200 13.79 -14.55 -2.49
CA TYR A 200 14.23 -13.25 -2.98
C TYR A 200 14.92 -12.50 -1.83
N GLN A 201 16.25 -12.46 -1.83
CA GLN A 201 17.01 -11.51 -1.01
C GLN A 201 16.78 -10.09 -1.54
N GLY A 202 15.55 -9.60 -1.44
CA GLY A 202 15.28 -8.17 -1.40
C GLY A 202 15.67 -7.67 -0.01
N LYS A 203 16.35 -6.53 0.07
CA LYS A 203 16.86 -5.93 1.32
C LYS A 203 15.77 -5.51 2.32
N ARG A 204 14.51 -5.88 2.10
CA ARG A 204 13.34 -5.38 2.79
C ARG A 204 12.64 -6.51 3.54
N ALA A 205 12.54 -6.38 4.86
CA ALA A 205 11.87 -7.35 5.72
C ALA A 205 10.38 -7.49 5.37
N GLU A 206 9.81 -8.66 5.68
CA GLU A 206 8.39 -8.94 5.47
C GLU A 206 7.49 -8.04 6.35
N TRP A 207 6.26 -7.84 5.88
CA TRP A 207 5.21 -7.12 6.60
C TRP A 207 4.59 -8.12 7.62
N ASN A 208 4.49 -7.79 8.92
CA ASN A 208 3.88 -8.61 10.03
C ASN A 208 2.32 -8.68 10.27
N GLY A 209 1.44 -8.47 9.29
CA GLY A 209 0.03 -7.99 9.38
C GLY A 209 -0.36 -6.62 10.03
N THR A 210 0.34 -6.07 11.04
CA THR A 210 -0.21 -5.08 11.99
C THR A 210 0.50 -3.72 12.26
N ASP A 211 1.83 -3.68 12.42
CA ASP A 211 2.66 -2.47 12.61
C ASP A 211 2.83 -1.47 11.44
N TRP A 212 2.55 -0.21 11.76
CA TRP A 212 2.78 0.97 10.92
C TRP A 212 3.76 1.92 11.59
N PHE A 213 4.61 2.55 10.79
CA PHE A 213 5.43 3.68 11.17
C PHE A 213 4.63 4.96 10.95
N VAL A 214 4.71 5.90 11.89
CA VAL A 214 4.12 7.23 11.76
C VAL A 214 5.18 8.28 12.07
N SER A 215 5.42 9.20 11.14
CA SER A 215 6.26 10.38 11.35
C SER A 215 5.42 11.55 11.88
N PHE A 216 5.65 11.95 13.13
CA PHE A 216 4.97 13.09 13.75
C PHE A 216 5.88 14.33 13.68
N GLY A 217 5.72 15.12 12.62
CA GLY A 217 6.49 16.34 12.38
C GLY A 217 6.02 17.51 13.24
N GLU A 218 6.79 17.87 14.27
CA GLU A 218 6.49 19.02 15.14
C GLU A 218 7.13 20.30 14.58
N GLU A 219 6.54 20.87 13.52
CA GLU A 219 7.03 22.09 12.84
C GLU A 219 6.21 23.34 13.21
N GLY A 220 5.80 23.46 14.48
CA GLY A 220 5.11 24.64 15.03
C GLY A 220 3.60 24.72 14.74
N THR A 221 3.09 24.00 13.73
CA THR A 221 1.64 23.87 13.48
C THR A 221 0.98 22.75 14.29
N ARG A 222 1.79 21.87 14.88
CA ARG A 222 1.38 20.70 15.66
C ARG A 222 2.16 20.60 16.97
N SER A 223 1.58 19.94 17.96
CA SER A 223 2.23 19.62 19.24
C SER A 223 2.14 18.12 19.53
N TRP A 224 3.27 17.51 19.91
CA TRP A 224 3.26 16.13 20.39
C TRP A 224 2.57 16.00 21.75
N ASP A 225 2.66 17.01 22.61
CA ASP A 225 2.01 16.97 23.93
C ASP A 225 0.49 16.90 23.82
N ASP A 226 -0.10 17.61 22.85
CA ASP A 226 -1.53 17.48 22.52
C ASP A 226 -1.86 16.08 22.01
N GLY A 227 -1.08 15.56 21.04
CA GLY A 227 -1.26 14.21 20.48
C GLY A 227 -1.19 13.11 21.56
N ARG A 228 -0.26 13.27 22.50
CA ARG A 228 -0.09 12.41 23.67
C ARG A 228 -1.26 12.53 24.64
N ARG A 229 -1.69 13.75 24.99
CA ARG A 229 -2.76 14.04 25.96
C ARG A 229 -4.12 13.57 25.48
N PHE A 230 -4.44 13.83 24.22
CA PHE A 230 -5.78 13.59 23.67
C PHE A 230 -5.91 12.31 22.84
N GLY A 231 -4.81 11.61 22.55
CA GLY A 231 -4.87 10.33 21.86
C GLY A 231 -5.07 10.47 20.35
N PHE A 232 -4.14 11.13 19.67
CA PHE A 232 -4.18 11.24 18.21
C PHE A 232 -2.79 11.41 17.59
N ILE A 233 -2.70 11.09 16.30
CA ILE A 233 -1.62 11.50 15.40
C ILE A 233 -2.19 12.44 14.35
N SER A 234 -1.37 13.33 13.80
CA SER A 234 -1.81 14.22 12.73
C SER A 234 -0.72 14.52 11.71
N ALA A 235 -1.13 14.76 10.48
CA ALA A 235 -0.31 15.31 9.41
C ALA A 235 -1.17 16.12 8.42
N GLY A 236 -0.56 17.13 7.80
CA GLY A 236 -1.21 18.05 6.86
C GLY A 236 -0.24 19.10 6.33
N GLY A 237 -0.77 20.15 5.70
CA GLY A 237 0.01 21.21 5.06
C GLY A 237 0.44 20.88 3.64
N GLY A 238 -0.37 20.07 2.96
CA GLY A 238 -0.17 19.58 1.60
C GLY A 238 -0.62 18.11 1.48
N THR A 239 -1.13 17.75 0.30
CA THR A 239 -1.60 16.38 -0.05
C THR A 239 -0.55 15.30 0.23
N TRP A 240 0.73 15.64 0.03
CA TRP A 240 1.92 14.91 0.44
C TRP A 240 1.83 14.31 1.87
N TYR A 241 1.41 15.13 2.84
CA TYR A 241 1.43 14.77 4.26
C TYR A 241 0.16 14.05 4.71
N SER A 242 -1.01 14.45 4.22
CA SER A 242 -2.31 13.88 4.59
C SER A 242 -2.60 12.55 3.88
N GLY A 243 -2.16 12.38 2.63
CA GLY A 243 -2.43 11.19 1.80
C GLY A 243 -1.98 9.88 2.44
N SER A 244 -0.76 9.85 2.97
CA SER A 244 -0.25 8.65 3.64
C SER A 244 -0.97 8.32 4.96
N LEU A 245 -1.55 9.31 5.63
CA LEU A 245 -2.32 9.14 6.87
C LEU A 245 -3.64 8.39 6.62
N HIS A 246 -4.26 8.57 5.45
CA HIS A 246 -5.49 7.87 5.05
C HIS A 246 -5.29 6.36 4.84
N ASN A 247 -4.05 5.92 4.64
CA ASN A 247 -3.74 4.50 4.46
C ASN A 247 -3.73 3.70 5.77
N LEU A 248 -3.85 4.36 6.92
CA LEU A 248 -3.89 3.69 8.22
C LEU A 248 -5.25 3.00 8.44
N PRO A 249 -5.30 1.66 8.46
CA PRO A 249 -6.56 0.97 8.73
C PRO A 249 -6.92 1.06 10.21
N VAL A 250 -8.22 1.04 10.50
CA VAL A 250 -8.72 0.90 11.89
C VAL A 250 -8.20 -0.41 12.48
N GLY A 251 -7.72 -0.36 13.73
CA GLY A 251 -7.08 -1.48 14.41
C GLY A 251 -5.57 -1.64 14.11
N ALA A 252 -4.99 -0.83 13.22
CA ALA A 252 -3.54 -0.83 13.00
C ALA A 252 -2.79 -0.45 14.27
N ARG A 253 -1.64 -1.11 14.48
CA ARG A 253 -0.68 -0.72 15.51
C ARG A 253 0.24 0.35 14.93
N VAL A 254 0.22 1.56 15.48
CA VAL A 254 1.07 2.67 15.04
C VAL A 254 2.26 2.85 15.97
N ASN A 255 3.44 3.04 15.38
CA ASN A 255 4.71 3.30 16.05
C ASN A 255 5.15 4.72 15.66
N VAL A 256 5.00 5.65 16.61
CA VAL A 256 5.12 7.08 16.34
C VAL A 256 6.55 7.55 16.58
N HIS A 257 7.11 8.22 15.59
CA HIS A 257 8.46 8.76 15.58
C HIS A 257 8.44 10.26 15.32
N ILE A 258 9.14 11.03 16.15
CA ILE A 258 9.37 12.46 15.91
C ILE A 258 10.73 12.61 15.22
N PRO A 259 10.79 13.22 14.02
CA PRO A 259 12.04 13.50 13.33
C PRO A 259 13.11 14.11 14.23
N LYS A 260 14.36 13.64 14.07
CA LYS A 260 15.54 14.05 14.86
C LYS A 260 15.47 13.77 16.37
N SER A 261 14.41 13.12 16.85
CA SER A 261 14.23 12.82 18.29
C SER A 261 14.15 11.31 18.54
N GLY A 262 13.28 10.60 17.83
CA GLY A 262 13.09 9.16 17.98
C GLY A 262 11.64 8.75 18.17
N TYR A 263 11.42 7.49 18.56
CA TYR A 263 10.10 6.94 18.82
C TYR A 263 9.55 7.40 20.16
N VAL A 264 8.28 7.80 20.19
CA VAL A 264 7.64 8.42 21.35
C VAL A 264 6.36 7.71 21.80
N ALA A 265 5.76 6.88 20.95
CA ALA A 265 4.54 6.15 21.31
C ALA A 265 4.28 4.91 20.47
N ILE A 266 3.49 4.01 21.06
CA ILE A 266 2.87 2.88 20.37
C ILE A 266 1.39 2.87 20.75
N GLY A 267 0.51 2.73 19.76
CA GLY A 267 -0.92 2.72 19.98
C GLY A 267 -1.70 2.03 18.87
N GLU A 268 -3.02 2.05 19.00
CA GLU A 268 -3.97 1.41 18.10
C GLU A 268 -4.88 2.46 17.46
N VAL A 269 -5.03 2.43 16.13
CA VAL A 269 -5.92 3.32 15.38
C VAL A 269 -7.38 3.00 15.71
N LEU A 270 -8.14 4.00 16.14
CA LEU A 270 -9.54 3.83 16.55
C LEU A 270 -10.54 4.19 15.44
N ARG A 271 -10.20 5.16 14.60
CA ARG A 271 -11.04 5.66 13.50
C ARG A 271 -10.17 6.11 12.32
N PRO A 272 -10.72 6.17 11.09
CA PRO A 272 -10.01 6.71 9.93
C PRO A 272 -9.57 8.16 10.12
N ALA A 273 -8.61 8.60 9.30
CA ALA A 273 -8.21 10.00 9.24
C ALA A 273 -9.38 10.89 8.82
N THR A 274 -9.56 12.00 9.54
CA THR A 274 -10.56 13.05 9.25
C THR A 274 -9.91 14.41 9.40
N ARG A 275 -10.46 15.44 8.74
CA ARG A 275 -9.99 16.82 8.92
C ARG A 275 -9.98 17.18 10.40
N PHE A 276 -8.96 17.90 10.84
CA PHE A 276 -8.75 18.23 12.26
C PHE A 276 -9.96 18.95 12.87
N ASP A 277 -10.60 19.83 12.10
CA ASP A 277 -11.80 20.59 12.48
C ASP A 277 -13.09 19.77 12.58
N GLN A 278 -13.05 18.49 12.19
CA GLN A 278 -14.16 17.53 12.29
C GLN A 278 -13.78 16.31 13.15
N ALA A 279 -12.51 16.20 13.53
CA ALA A 279 -11.98 15.03 14.19
C ALA A 279 -12.56 14.90 15.60
N SER A 280 -12.83 13.66 16.01
CA SER A 280 -13.21 13.33 17.38
C SER A 280 -12.18 12.38 17.99
N VAL A 281 -11.85 12.58 19.25
CA VAL A 281 -10.89 11.75 19.99
C VAL A 281 -11.54 11.12 21.22
N LEU A 282 -10.97 10.02 21.73
CA LEU A 282 -11.50 9.29 22.87
C LEU A 282 -10.80 9.74 24.16
N VAL A 283 -11.47 10.56 24.96
CA VAL A 283 -10.97 11.07 26.25
C VAL A 283 -11.87 10.53 27.37
N ASP A 284 -11.29 9.89 28.38
CA ASP A 284 -12.02 9.30 29.51
C ASP A 284 -13.21 8.40 29.08
N GLY A 285 -13.03 7.65 28.00
CA GLY A 285 -14.03 6.74 27.44
C GLY A 285 -15.17 7.44 26.66
N LYS A 286 -15.08 8.75 26.43
CA LYS A 286 -16.07 9.52 25.67
C LYS A 286 -15.44 10.13 24.41
N TRP A 287 -16.20 10.09 23.31
CA TRP A 287 -15.81 10.79 22.09
C TRP A 287 -16.10 12.27 22.26
N VAL A 288 -15.05 13.09 22.15
CA VAL A 288 -15.11 14.55 22.22
C VAL A 288 -14.56 15.16 20.94
N HIS A 289 -15.07 16.33 20.56
CA HIS A 289 -14.58 17.04 19.39
C HIS A 289 -13.17 17.58 19.65
N LEU A 290 -12.21 17.25 18.78
CA LEU A 290 -10.79 17.55 19.01
C LEU A 290 -10.52 19.06 18.95
N ALA A 291 -11.13 19.76 18.00
CA ALA A 291 -10.91 21.20 17.83
C ALA A 291 -11.50 22.06 18.95
N ASP A 292 -12.36 21.49 19.82
CA ASP A 292 -12.94 22.19 20.97
C ASP A 292 -12.08 22.05 22.25
N GLN A 293 -10.98 21.29 22.17
CA GLN A 293 -10.12 21.04 23.31
C GLN A 293 -9.10 22.17 23.54
N GLU A 294 -8.56 22.23 24.76
CA GLU A 294 -7.46 23.14 25.10
C GLU A 294 -6.14 22.60 24.50
N LEU A 295 -5.85 23.04 23.28
CA LEU A 295 -4.69 22.64 22.47
C LEU A 295 -3.55 23.66 22.58
N SER A 296 -2.32 23.15 22.49
CA SER A 296 -1.07 23.91 22.53
C SER A 296 -0.63 24.41 21.14
N ALA A 297 -1.13 23.79 20.08
CA ALA A 297 -0.83 24.13 18.69
C ALA A 297 -2.10 24.50 17.89
N PRO A 298 -1.97 25.25 16.77
CA PRO A 298 -3.12 25.75 16.02
C PRO A 298 -3.75 24.74 15.05
N TYR A 299 -3.00 23.73 14.59
CA TYR A 299 -3.46 22.70 13.64
C TYR A 299 -4.11 23.26 12.36
N ARG A 300 -3.45 24.28 11.79
CA ARG A 300 -3.83 24.97 10.56
C ARG A 300 -2.59 25.33 9.77
N HIS A 301 -2.72 25.40 8.45
CA HIS A 301 -1.61 25.68 7.54
C HIS A 301 -1.80 26.97 6.72
N GLY A 302 -3.04 27.41 6.53
CA GLY A 302 -3.38 28.65 5.84
C GLY A 302 -3.19 29.92 6.69
N PRO A 303 -3.29 31.10 6.05
CA PRO A 303 -3.16 32.37 6.75
C PRO A 303 -4.30 32.59 7.77
N PRO A 304 -4.04 33.32 8.87
CA PRO A 304 -5.06 33.56 9.90
C PRO A 304 -6.34 34.17 9.33
N GLY A 305 -7.48 33.54 9.63
CA GLY A 305 -8.81 34.00 9.20
C GLY A 305 -9.28 33.45 7.85
N VAL A 306 -8.45 32.66 7.16
CA VAL A 306 -8.85 31.90 5.96
C VAL A 306 -8.97 30.42 6.34
N ALA A 307 -10.01 29.75 5.85
CA ALA A 307 -10.18 28.32 6.07
C ALA A 307 -9.26 27.53 5.13
N ASP A 308 -8.63 26.48 5.64
CA ASP A 308 -7.79 25.59 4.84
C ASP A 308 -8.66 24.82 3.83
N SER A 309 -8.15 24.69 2.61
CA SER A 309 -8.67 23.77 1.61
C SER A 309 -8.53 22.32 2.10
N ASP A 310 -9.25 21.38 1.49
CA ASP A 310 -9.09 19.96 1.84
C ASP A 310 -7.65 19.44 1.57
N ASP A 311 -6.94 20.05 0.62
CA ASP A 311 -5.58 19.68 0.22
C ASP A 311 -4.53 20.21 1.21
N ASP A 312 -4.80 21.36 1.84
CA ASP A 312 -3.88 22.04 2.76
C ASP A 312 -4.18 21.75 4.24
N ALA A 313 -5.36 21.21 4.54
CA ALA A 313 -5.82 20.99 5.90
C ALA A 313 -4.95 20.01 6.69
N GLU A 314 -4.99 20.18 8.01
CA GLU A 314 -4.50 19.18 8.96
C GLU A 314 -5.51 18.04 9.08
N TYR A 315 -5.01 16.79 9.07
CA TYR A 315 -5.83 15.61 9.30
C TYR A 315 -5.39 14.90 10.57
N ALA A 316 -6.35 14.43 11.35
CA ALA A 316 -6.12 13.70 12.59
C ALA A 316 -6.66 12.27 12.51
N VAL A 317 -5.89 11.33 13.08
CA VAL A 317 -6.28 9.94 13.29
C VAL A 317 -6.35 9.70 14.80
N PRO A 318 -7.52 9.35 15.34
CA PRO A 318 -7.67 9.02 16.76
C PRO A 318 -6.97 7.70 17.09
N VAL A 319 -6.17 7.70 18.17
CA VAL A 319 -5.33 6.57 18.58
C VAL A 319 -5.50 6.30 20.06
N ARG A 320 -5.61 5.02 20.43
CA ARG A 320 -5.48 4.58 21.82
C ARG A 320 -4.02 4.26 22.11
N TRP A 321 -3.38 5.04 22.97
CA TRP A 321 -2.00 4.77 23.38
C TRP A 321 -1.92 3.54 24.29
N TRP A 322 -1.02 2.62 23.97
CA TRP A 322 -0.55 1.60 24.93
C TRP A 322 0.65 2.14 25.71
N VAL A 323 1.50 2.91 25.04
CA VAL A 323 2.59 3.66 25.64
C VAL A 323 2.77 4.98 24.91
N SER A 324 3.04 6.05 25.65
CA SER A 324 3.42 7.34 25.11
C SER A 324 4.30 8.08 26.12
N VAL A 325 5.37 8.72 25.63
CA VAL A 325 6.34 9.44 26.46
C VAL A 325 6.53 10.88 25.94
N PRO A 326 6.97 11.82 26.79
CA PRO A 326 7.39 13.14 26.32
C PRO A 326 8.52 13.05 25.30
N ARG A 327 8.67 14.07 24.45
CA ARG A 327 9.74 14.13 23.43
C ARG A 327 11.14 13.97 24.02
N SER A 328 11.38 14.48 25.24
CA SER A 328 12.66 14.35 25.95
C SER A 328 13.04 12.91 26.30
N GLU A 329 12.06 12.01 26.28
CA GLU A 329 12.23 10.57 26.57
C GLU A 329 12.11 9.72 25.29
N ALA A 330 12.16 10.35 24.11
CA ALA A 330 12.13 9.65 22.83
C ALA A 330 13.23 8.59 22.76
N PHE A 331 12.85 7.39 22.31
CA PHE A 331 13.74 6.26 22.20
C PHE A 331 14.32 6.18 20.78
N TRP A 332 15.65 6.15 20.68
CA TRP A 332 16.34 6.00 19.41
C TRP A 332 17.65 5.22 19.58
N VAL A 333 17.85 4.23 18.72
CA VAL A 333 19.10 3.49 18.58
C VAL A 333 19.52 3.55 17.12
N LYS A 334 20.82 3.72 16.87
CA LYS A 334 21.35 3.72 15.50
C LYS A 334 20.93 2.45 14.76
N GLY A 335 20.31 2.62 13.59
CA GLY A 335 19.79 1.52 12.78
C GLY A 335 18.28 1.30 12.91
N MET A 336 17.59 2.01 13.81
CA MET A 336 16.13 2.05 13.81
C MET A 336 15.57 2.73 12.55
N PHE A 337 14.39 2.29 12.13
CA PHE A 337 13.71 2.80 10.95
C PHE A 337 13.22 4.23 11.16
N ALA A 338 13.38 5.07 10.14
CA ALA A 338 12.69 6.34 10.01
C ALA A 338 12.38 6.58 8.52
N ASN A 339 11.27 7.27 8.25
CA ASN A 339 10.82 7.59 6.91
C ASN A 339 10.30 9.04 6.88
N GLN A 340 10.33 9.65 5.70
CA GLN A 340 9.83 11.02 5.48
C GLN A 340 8.29 11.06 5.33
N ASN A 341 7.66 9.95 4.95
CA ASN A 341 6.20 9.81 4.87
C ASN A 341 5.56 9.92 6.25
N SER A 342 4.37 10.54 6.32
CA SER A 342 3.61 10.66 7.57
C SER A 342 3.18 9.30 8.12
N ALA A 343 2.83 8.34 7.25
CA ALA A 343 2.64 6.95 7.65
C ALA A 343 3.11 5.96 6.57
N CYS A 344 3.72 4.86 6.99
CA CYS A 344 4.04 3.75 6.09
C CYS A 344 4.16 2.43 6.86
N LYS A 345 4.31 1.35 6.13
CA LYS A 345 4.38 -0.01 6.67
C LYS A 345 5.70 -0.20 7.43
N LEU A 346 5.66 -0.52 8.73
CA LEU A 346 6.87 -0.75 9.52
C LEU A 346 7.26 -2.23 9.45
N ARG A 347 8.31 -2.50 8.68
CA ARG A 347 8.75 -3.87 8.37
C ARG A 347 9.99 -4.30 9.15
N GLN A 348 10.79 -3.35 9.64
CA GLN A 348 12.08 -3.67 10.22
C GLN A 348 11.93 -4.30 11.60
N GLU A 349 12.16 -5.62 11.67
CA GLU A 349 12.19 -6.39 12.92
C GLU A 349 13.22 -5.88 13.94
N PHE A 350 14.21 -5.07 13.58
CA PHE A 350 15.09 -4.44 14.57
C PHE A 350 14.37 -3.31 15.35
N THR A 351 13.42 -2.65 14.70
CA THR A 351 12.70 -1.50 15.26
C THR A 351 11.50 -1.95 16.11
N LEU A 352 10.85 -3.06 15.73
CA LEU A 352 9.63 -3.59 16.33
C LEU A 352 9.76 -4.13 17.79
N PRO A 353 10.87 -4.78 18.19
CA PRO A 353 11.14 -5.27 19.54
C PRO A 353 12.07 -4.34 20.35
N GLY A 354 12.44 -3.18 19.82
CA GLY A 354 13.38 -2.26 20.47
C GLY A 354 12.80 -1.51 21.67
N TRP A 355 11.47 -1.48 21.85
CA TRP A 355 10.88 -0.88 23.04
C TRP A 355 11.05 -1.86 24.22
N PRO A 356 11.60 -1.43 25.38
CA PRO A 356 11.55 -2.26 26.59
C PRO A 356 10.11 -2.74 26.77
N SER A 357 9.94 -4.02 27.07
CA SER A 357 8.63 -4.67 27.03
C SER A 357 7.60 -3.83 27.79
N ILE A 358 6.34 -3.81 27.35
CA ILE A 358 5.25 -3.14 28.07
C ILE A 358 5.25 -3.54 29.58
N SER A 359 5.76 -4.73 29.90
CA SER A 359 6.04 -5.23 31.25
C SER A 359 7.18 -4.52 32.02
N ASP A 360 8.26 -4.08 31.37
CA ASP A 360 9.43 -3.45 32.02
C ASP A 360 9.12 -2.07 32.63
N TRP A 361 8.04 -1.42 32.21
CA TRP A 361 7.63 -0.11 32.73
C TRP A 361 6.79 -0.19 34.02
N THR A 362 6.10 -1.30 34.28
CA THR A 362 5.37 -1.48 35.55
C THR A 362 6.32 -1.78 36.73
N GLY A 363 7.57 -2.18 36.45
CA GLY A 363 8.54 -2.67 37.43
C GLY A 363 9.52 -1.64 38.01
N ARG A 364 9.51 -0.38 37.58
CA ARG A 364 10.41 0.67 38.12
C ARG A 364 9.67 1.72 38.94
N ARG A 365 8.99 1.29 40.02
CA ARG A 365 8.89 2.15 41.21
C ARG A 365 10.24 2.06 41.94
N LYS A 366 10.96 3.18 42.05
CA LYS A 366 12.11 3.30 42.95
C LYS A 366 11.71 2.78 44.35
N PRO A 367 12.58 2.05 45.07
CA PRO A 367 12.37 1.83 46.49
C PRO A 367 12.27 3.20 47.14
N THR A 368 11.22 3.41 47.93
CA THR A 368 11.16 4.50 48.88
C THR A 368 12.36 4.38 49.81
N GLU A 369 13.32 5.29 49.69
CA GLU A 369 14.27 5.56 50.78
C GLU A 369 13.49 6.21 51.92
N SER A 370 12.97 5.36 52.79
CA SER A 370 12.65 5.71 54.17
C SER A 370 13.81 5.22 55.03
N GLY A 371 14.60 6.14 55.59
CA GLY A 371 15.61 5.82 56.60
C GLY A 371 16.68 6.88 56.75
N GLY A 372 16.43 7.85 57.64
CA GLY A 372 17.36 8.90 58.07
C GLY A 372 16.63 10.03 58.76
#